data_AF-W2SMG8-F1
#
_entry.id   AF-W2SMG8-F1
#
_cell.length_a   1.000
_cell.length_b   1.000
_cell.length_c   1.000
_cell.angle_alpha   90.00
_cell.angle_beta   90.00
_cell.angle_gamma   90.00
#
_symmetry.space_group_name_H-M   'P 1'
#
loop_
_entity.id
_entity.type
_entity.pdbx_description
1 polymer ?
#
loop_
_entity_poly.entity_id
_entity_poly.type
_entity_poly.pdbx_seq_one_letter_code
_entity_poly.pdbx_strand_id
1 'polypeptide(L)'
;MDEMLSAKDRWQNRFRSMEDADEYLVCNCADTFVSMLQSQQSRAGLLPDDIAQRRFLDLQLLLTDDFRKRLAQIARQSESPWSEPFPNVMNAMWYLKHVVEEWSDSCLLSGITSSGGRAVFDESSAMFRHVWNQMAEDVITSLRVQTTDVIKPYQQHYWCVMEPRLGDASHDITDLFCPVLMKVRTIFANTGAQISKASLEELFKRMSSALATVILEEVVSVTPFSAEGAAQMLWDIENGLIPVLSHIFTRCGVAPNMYYDEIFTTLLGSLKLLSMSWAVVTLLRDEIDQLPEEVAEEKLFEMKIYGVSKEKAKNLIRLRSDIEKQMDSVKESV
;
A
#
# COMPACT_ATOMS: atom_id res chain seq x y z
N MET A 1 25.42 -22.50 1.83
CA MET A 1 24.61 -21.27 1.66
C MET A 1 25.14 -20.41 0.52
N ASP A 2 26.45 -20.21 0.40
CA ASP A 2 27.02 -19.43 -0.73
C ASP A 2 26.71 -20.06 -2.10
N GLU A 3 26.78 -21.38 -2.22
CA GLU A 3 26.45 -22.09 -3.46
C GLU A 3 25.01 -21.79 -3.94
N MET A 4 24.01 -21.89 -3.07
CA MET A 4 22.60 -21.59 -3.44
C MET A 4 22.37 -20.11 -3.79
N LEU A 5 23.08 -19.17 -3.14
CA LEU A 5 22.97 -17.73 -3.43
C LEU A 5 23.80 -17.30 -4.64
N SER A 6 24.72 -18.16 -5.12
CA SER A 6 25.51 -17.94 -6.33
C SER A 6 24.96 -18.68 -7.57
N ALA A 7 23.93 -19.53 -7.37
CA ALA A 7 23.31 -20.28 -8.45
C ALA A 7 22.72 -19.37 -9.53
N LYS A 8 22.78 -19.83 -10.79
CA LYS A 8 22.31 -19.06 -11.96
C LYS A 8 20.79 -18.87 -11.94
N ASP A 9 20.05 -19.84 -11.42
CA ASP A 9 18.60 -19.88 -11.35
C ASP A 9 18.05 -19.51 -9.96
N ARG A 10 18.88 -18.96 -9.06
CA ARG A 10 18.54 -18.69 -7.66
C ARG A 10 17.24 -17.91 -7.45
N TRP A 11 16.93 -16.97 -8.34
CA TRP A 11 15.75 -16.11 -8.26
C TRP A 11 14.54 -16.63 -9.03
N GLN A 12 14.73 -17.63 -9.90
CA GLN A 12 13.62 -18.23 -10.63
C GLN A 12 12.66 -18.92 -9.67
N ASN A 13 11.37 -18.91 -10.01
CA ASN A 13 10.36 -19.62 -9.25
C ASN A 13 10.66 -21.13 -9.22
N ARG A 14 10.45 -21.77 -8.06
CA ARG A 14 10.69 -23.20 -7.85
C ARG A 14 9.88 -24.12 -8.78
N PHE A 15 8.72 -23.67 -9.25
CA PHE A 15 7.85 -24.43 -10.13
C PHE A 15 7.91 -23.99 -11.60
N ARG A 16 8.81 -23.06 -11.98
CA ARG A 16 9.15 -22.62 -13.35
C ARG A 16 7.96 -22.42 -14.31
N SER A 17 7.35 -23.50 -14.80
CA SER A 17 6.21 -23.50 -15.73
C SER A 17 4.83 -23.55 -15.05
N MET A 18 4.77 -23.68 -13.72
CA MET A 18 3.53 -23.74 -12.94
C MET A 18 3.53 -22.69 -11.81
N GLU A 19 4.00 -21.47 -12.11
CA GLU A 19 4.09 -20.39 -11.11
C GLU A 19 2.71 -20.03 -10.54
N ASP A 20 1.64 -20.16 -11.32
CA ASP A 20 0.26 -19.93 -10.89
C ASP A 20 -0.19 -20.86 -9.73
N ALA A 21 0.48 -22.00 -9.56
CA ALA A 21 0.22 -22.92 -8.45
C ALA A 21 1.00 -22.54 -7.17
N ASP A 22 1.98 -21.64 -7.26
CA ASP A 22 2.79 -21.21 -6.12
C ASP A 22 2.19 -19.97 -5.44
N GLU A 23 1.45 -20.19 -4.36
CA GLU A 23 0.85 -19.10 -3.58
C GLU A 23 1.89 -18.08 -3.07
N TYR A 24 3.13 -18.53 -2.89
CA TYR A 24 4.24 -17.77 -2.33
C TYR A 24 5.27 -17.26 -3.35
N LEU A 25 5.16 -17.66 -4.63
CA LEU A 25 6.14 -17.35 -5.68
C LEU A 25 7.61 -17.50 -5.20
N VAL A 26 7.93 -18.64 -4.58
CA VAL A 26 9.20 -18.87 -3.89
C VAL A 26 10.32 -19.03 -4.91
N CYS A 27 11.42 -18.32 -4.69
CA CYS A 27 12.63 -18.47 -5.49
C CYS A 27 13.43 -19.73 -5.12
N ASN A 28 14.14 -20.31 -6.09
CA ASN A 28 14.93 -21.54 -5.92
C ASN A 28 15.89 -21.51 -4.74
N CYS A 29 16.54 -20.37 -4.46
CA CYS A 29 17.46 -20.31 -3.31
C CYS A 29 16.75 -20.48 -1.97
N ALA A 30 15.55 -19.91 -1.82
CA ALA A 30 14.77 -20.05 -0.60
C ALA A 30 14.21 -21.46 -0.46
N ASP A 31 13.71 -22.06 -1.56
CA ASP A 31 13.20 -23.44 -1.56
C ASP A 31 14.31 -24.46 -1.25
N THR A 32 15.50 -24.28 -1.83
CA THR A 32 16.67 -25.11 -1.55
C THR A 32 17.11 -25.00 -0.08
N PHE A 33 17.07 -23.78 0.47
CA PHE A 33 17.40 -23.53 1.87
C PHE A 33 16.43 -24.24 2.83
N VAL A 34 15.12 -24.12 2.59
CA VAL A 34 14.08 -24.78 3.40
C VAL A 34 14.20 -26.30 3.29
N SER A 35 14.36 -26.83 2.08
CA SER A 35 14.54 -28.27 1.85
C SER A 35 15.76 -28.83 2.58
N MET A 36 16.87 -28.09 2.59
CA MET A 36 18.07 -28.45 3.34
C MET A 36 17.78 -28.53 4.84
N LEU A 37 17.13 -27.51 5.42
CA LEU A 37 16.80 -27.46 6.84
C LEU A 37 15.79 -28.53 7.27
N GLN A 38 14.79 -28.83 6.43
CA GLN A 38 13.83 -29.90 6.69
C GLN A 38 14.50 -31.28 6.67
N SER A 39 15.33 -31.58 5.67
CA SER A 39 16.11 -32.83 5.62
C SER A 39 16.99 -33.00 6.86
N GLN A 40 17.61 -31.89 7.27
CA GLN A 40 18.38 -31.77 8.48
C GLN A 40 17.53 -32.08 9.73
N GLN A 41 16.36 -31.46 9.86
CA GLN A 41 15.43 -31.66 10.99
C GLN A 41 14.96 -33.11 11.10
N SER A 42 14.58 -33.73 9.99
CA SER A 42 14.12 -35.13 9.97
C SER A 42 15.20 -36.08 10.48
N ARG A 43 16.46 -35.81 10.14
CA ARG A 43 17.60 -36.61 10.63
C ARG A 43 17.90 -36.37 12.10
N ALA A 44 17.77 -35.14 12.57
CA ALA A 44 18.00 -34.78 13.96
C ALA A 44 16.97 -35.42 14.91
N GLY A 45 15.70 -35.53 14.49
CA GLY A 45 14.65 -36.19 15.27
C GLY A 45 14.87 -37.70 15.52
N LEU A 46 15.79 -38.34 14.77
CA LEU A 46 16.17 -39.74 14.98
C LEU A 46 17.30 -39.91 16.01
N LEU A 47 17.90 -38.81 16.49
CA LEU A 47 18.99 -38.87 17.44
C LEU A 47 18.46 -39.29 18.82
N PRO A 48 19.09 -40.25 19.52
CA PRO A 48 18.64 -40.70 20.83
C PRO A 48 19.01 -39.75 21.98
N ASP A 49 19.82 -38.73 21.70
CA ASP A 49 20.34 -37.78 22.70
C ASP A 49 19.67 -36.40 22.55
N ASP A 50 18.94 -35.99 23.58
CA ASP A 50 18.26 -34.69 23.68
C ASP A 50 19.23 -33.51 23.56
N ILE A 51 20.49 -33.67 24.00
CA ILE A 51 21.51 -32.62 23.89
C ILE A 51 21.88 -32.41 22.43
N ALA A 52 22.06 -33.50 21.68
CA ALA A 52 22.35 -33.44 20.25
C ALA A 52 21.17 -32.84 19.47
N GLN A 53 19.93 -33.17 19.83
CA GLN A 53 18.72 -32.57 19.24
C GLN A 53 18.66 -31.05 19.48
N ARG A 54 18.92 -30.58 20.71
CA ARG A 54 18.95 -29.15 21.03
C ARG A 54 20.04 -28.39 20.29
N ARG A 55 21.27 -28.93 20.22
CA ARG A 55 22.36 -28.31 19.44
C ARG A 55 22.01 -28.16 17.97
N PHE A 56 21.24 -29.10 17.44
CA PHE A 56 20.77 -29.04 16.07
C PHE A 56 19.76 -27.92 15.87
N LEU A 57 18.82 -27.77 16.80
CA LEU A 57 17.85 -26.68 16.81
C LEU A 57 18.54 -25.31 16.89
N ASP A 58 19.57 -25.17 17.74
CA ASP A 58 20.40 -23.95 17.82
C ASP A 58 21.08 -23.64 16.48
N LEU A 59 21.58 -24.67 15.79
CA LEU A 59 22.17 -24.51 14.46
C LEU A 59 21.12 -24.09 13.43
N GLN A 60 19.91 -24.66 13.46
CA GLN A 60 18.82 -24.27 12.56
C GLN A 60 18.42 -22.81 12.77
N LEU A 61 18.31 -22.35 14.01
CA LEU A 61 18.06 -20.94 14.34
C LEU A 61 19.17 -20.04 13.77
N LEU A 62 20.43 -20.41 14.00
CA LEU A 62 21.59 -19.64 13.50
C LEU A 62 21.59 -19.54 11.98
N LEU A 63 21.36 -20.66 11.28
CA LEU A 63 21.34 -20.70 9.81
C LEU A 63 20.17 -19.89 9.24
N THR A 64 19.01 -19.96 9.89
CA THR A 64 17.82 -19.19 9.51
C THR A 64 18.07 -17.69 9.62
N ASP A 65 18.69 -17.26 10.72
CA ASP A 65 19.03 -15.84 10.92
C ASP A 65 20.12 -15.34 9.96
N ASP A 66 21.16 -16.15 9.70
CA ASP A 66 22.20 -15.80 8.70
C ASP A 66 21.61 -15.66 7.29
N PHE A 67 20.72 -16.59 6.91
CA PHE A 67 20.06 -16.53 5.60
C PHE A 67 19.19 -15.28 5.47
N ARG A 68 18.39 -14.96 6.49
CA ARG A 68 17.59 -13.72 6.55
C ARG A 68 18.48 -12.48 6.38
N LYS A 69 19.59 -12.40 7.10
CA LYS A 69 20.53 -11.26 7.02
C LYS A 69 21.11 -11.11 5.61
N ARG A 70 21.51 -12.21 4.97
CA ARG A 70 22.03 -12.20 3.59
C ARG A 70 20.98 -11.77 2.58
N LEU A 71 19.76 -12.29 2.68
CA LEU A 71 18.66 -11.86 1.81
C LEU A 71 18.35 -10.36 2.00
N ALA A 72 18.32 -9.88 3.24
CA ALA A 72 18.11 -8.46 3.53
C ALA A 72 19.24 -7.58 2.95
N GLN A 73 20.49 -8.05 3.02
CA GLN A 73 21.62 -7.36 2.41
C GLN A 73 21.51 -7.31 0.88
N ILE A 74 21.11 -8.42 0.25
CA ILE A 74 20.87 -8.49 -1.20
C ILE A 74 19.77 -7.50 -1.62
N ALA A 75 18.66 -7.47 -0.88
CA ALA A 75 17.58 -6.52 -1.12
C ALA A 75 18.09 -5.07 -1.09
N ARG A 76 18.83 -4.70 -0.05
CA ARG A 76 19.41 -3.34 0.11
C ARG A 76 20.40 -2.95 -0.99
N GLN A 77 21.02 -3.92 -1.65
CA GLN A 77 21.97 -3.70 -2.74
C GLN A 77 21.29 -3.68 -4.12
N SER A 78 19.98 -3.93 -4.19
CA SER A 78 19.22 -3.86 -5.44
C SER A 78 19.19 -2.42 -5.96
N GLU A 79 19.29 -2.26 -7.28
CA GLU A 79 19.21 -0.94 -7.92
C GLU A 79 17.84 -0.26 -7.73
N SER A 80 16.79 -1.07 -7.63
CA SER A 80 15.41 -0.62 -7.56
C SER A 80 14.53 -1.66 -6.84
N PRO A 81 13.49 -1.22 -6.10
CA PRO A 81 12.53 -2.13 -5.47
C PRO A 81 11.63 -2.86 -6.50
N TRP A 82 11.71 -2.47 -7.78
CA TRP A 82 10.89 -3.02 -8.87
C TRP A 82 11.64 -4.02 -9.76
N SER A 83 12.91 -4.28 -9.47
CA SER A 83 13.78 -5.14 -10.29
C SER A 83 14.32 -6.33 -9.50
N GLU A 84 14.55 -7.46 -10.18
CA GLU A 84 15.23 -8.61 -9.60
C GLU A 84 16.56 -8.16 -8.96
N PRO A 85 16.88 -8.59 -7.72
CA PRO A 85 16.19 -9.63 -6.94
C PRO A 85 15.17 -9.15 -5.91
N PHE A 86 14.86 -7.86 -5.85
CA PHE A 86 14.09 -7.29 -4.76
C PHE A 86 12.72 -7.95 -4.53
N PRO A 87 11.85 -8.13 -5.56
CA PRO A 87 10.57 -8.81 -5.38
C PRO A 87 10.71 -10.28 -4.98
N ASN A 88 11.70 -10.99 -5.53
CA ASN A 88 11.98 -12.39 -5.20
C ASN A 88 12.39 -12.53 -3.73
N VAL A 89 13.18 -11.58 -3.22
CA VAL A 89 13.54 -11.53 -1.81
C VAL A 89 12.32 -11.21 -0.94
N MET A 90 11.42 -10.30 -1.35
CA MET A 90 10.18 -10.04 -0.59
C MET A 90 9.34 -11.32 -0.46
N ASN A 91 9.14 -12.04 -1.57
CA ASN A 91 8.42 -13.32 -1.58
C ASN A 91 9.09 -14.34 -0.64
N ALA A 92 10.42 -14.46 -0.70
CA ALA A 92 11.18 -15.33 0.19
C ALA A 92 11.03 -14.94 1.67
N MET A 93 11.09 -13.65 2.02
CA MET A 93 10.91 -13.18 3.40
C MET A 93 9.53 -13.55 3.94
N TRP A 94 8.48 -13.36 3.13
CA TRP A 94 7.11 -13.73 3.53
C TRP A 94 6.95 -15.23 3.68
N TYR A 95 7.46 -16.01 2.73
CA TYR A 95 7.44 -17.47 2.78
C TYR A 95 8.18 -18.02 4.01
N LEU A 96 9.42 -17.57 4.24
CA LEU A 96 10.24 -18.02 5.38
C LEU A 96 9.62 -17.65 6.72
N LYS A 97 8.94 -16.50 6.83
CA LYS A 97 8.15 -16.14 8.00
C LYS A 97 7.13 -17.24 8.35
N HIS A 98 6.41 -17.77 7.37
CA HIS A 98 5.40 -18.81 7.60
C HIS A 98 6.02 -20.18 7.87
N VAL A 99 7.06 -20.56 7.11
CA VAL A 99 7.79 -21.82 7.34
C VAL A 99 8.34 -21.91 8.77
N VAL A 100 8.89 -20.81 9.26
CA VAL A 100 9.48 -20.73 10.60
C VAL A 100 8.41 -20.74 11.69
N GLU A 101 7.21 -20.19 11.43
CA GLU A 101 6.04 -20.35 12.31
C GLU A 101 5.59 -21.82 12.39
N GLU A 102 5.48 -22.51 11.25
CA GLU A 102 5.13 -23.94 11.20
C GLU A 102 6.15 -24.82 11.95
N TRP A 103 7.44 -24.52 11.81
CA TRP A 103 8.49 -25.20 12.57
C TRP A 103 8.38 -24.94 14.07
N SER A 104 8.06 -23.70 14.46
CA SER A 104 7.79 -23.33 15.86
C SER A 104 6.70 -24.21 16.46
N ASP A 105 5.57 -24.33 15.75
CA ASP A 105 4.41 -25.11 16.19
C ASP A 105 4.75 -26.61 16.28
N SER A 106 5.51 -27.15 15.32
CA SER A 106 5.97 -28.55 15.35
C SER A 106 6.88 -28.84 16.55
N CYS A 107 7.79 -27.91 16.88
CA CYS A 107 8.65 -28.03 18.06
C CYS A 107 7.87 -27.98 19.37
N LEU A 108 6.83 -27.13 19.46
CA LEU A 108 5.93 -27.08 20.61
C LEU A 108 5.20 -28.42 20.80
N LEU A 109 4.63 -28.98 19.73
CA LEU A 109 3.87 -30.23 19.78
C LEU A 109 4.74 -31.45 20.13
N SER A 110 6.00 -31.46 19.69
CA SER A 110 6.94 -32.56 19.96
C SER A 110 7.56 -32.52 21.37
N GLY A 111 7.27 -31.49 22.17
CA GLY A 111 7.75 -31.39 23.55
C GLY A 111 9.26 -31.09 23.67
N ILE A 112 9.94 -30.80 22.56
CA ILE A 112 11.35 -30.39 22.51
C ILE A 112 11.56 -29.09 23.35
N THR A 113 10.49 -28.33 23.60
CA THR A 113 10.45 -27.09 24.38
C THR A 113 10.04 -27.31 25.84
N SER A 114 10.74 -28.17 26.58
CA SER A 114 10.47 -28.42 28.01
C SER A 114 11.01 -27.35 28.97
N SER A 115 11.27 -26.13 28.51
CA SER A 115 11.56 -24.98 29.39
C SER A 115 10.93 -23.68 28.88
N GLY A 116 9.72 -23.38 29.36
CA GLY A 116 9.18 -22.01 29.35
C GLY A 116 8.01 -21.69 28.42
N GLY A 117 7.47 -22.66 27.67
CA GLY A 117 6.22 -22.47 26.88
C GLY A 117 6.30 -21.41 25.78
N ARG A 118 7.50 -20.92 25.44
CA ARG A 118 7.74 -19.96 24.37
C ARG A 118 8.13 -20.72 23.11
N ALA A 119 7.51 -20.40 21.98
CA ALA A 119 7.81 -21.09 20.75
C ALA A 119 9.20 -20.65 20.24
N VAL A 120 10.00 -21.63 19.81
CA VAL A 120 11.46 -21.47 19.60
C VAL A 120 11.78 -20.47 18.49
N PHE A 121 10.89 -20.38 17.51
CA PHE A 121 11.11 -19.64 16.28
C PHE A 121 10.32 -18.32 16.20
N ASP A 122 9.58 -17.93 17.25
CA ASP A 122 8.75 -16.72 17.26
C ASP A 122 9.56 -15.45 16.96
N GLU A 123 10.74 -15.33 17.54
CA GLU A 123 11.63 -14.20 17.30
C GLU A 123 12.12 -14.18 15.84
N SER A 124 12.46 -15.35 15.28
CA SER A 124 12.88 -15.45 13.87
C SER A 124 11.75 -15.04 12.92
N SER A 125 10.51 -15.52 13.15
CA SER A 125 9.34 -15.09 12.37
C SER A 125 9.12 -13.58 12.45
N ALA A 126 9.16 -13.00 13.66
CA ALA A 126 9.03 -11.57 13.86
C ALA A 126 10.09 -10.78 13.08
N MET A 127 11.33 -11.28 13.02
CA MET A 127 12.42 -10.65 12.28
C MET A 127 12.25 -10.75 10.75
N PHE A 128 11.73 -11.85 10.21
CA PHE A 128 11.38 -11.93 8.78
C PHE A 128 10.27 -10.94 8.43
N ARG A 129 9.22 -10.88 9.24
CA ARG A 129 8.12 -9.91 9.08
C ARG A 129 8.62 -8.46 9.13
N HIS A 130 9.53 -8.17 10.05
CA HIS A 130 10.14 -6.85 10.17
C HIS A 130 10.90 -6.46 8.89
N VAL A 131 11.75 -7.35 8.36
CA VAL A 131 12.49 -7.08 7.13
C VAL A 131 11.54 -6.93 5.93
N TRP A 132 10.51 -7.75 5.82
CA TRP A 132 9.49 -7.60 4.78
C TRP A 132 8.80 -6.23 4.86
N ASN A 133 8.46 -5.77 6.07
CA ASN A 133 7.87 -4.44 6.28
C ASN A 133 8.81 -3.30 5.85
N GLN A 134 10.11 -3.42 6.11
CA GLN A 134 11.09 -2.44 5.62
C GLN A 134 11.13 -2.41 4.09
N MET A 135 11.16 -3.57 3.45
CA MET A 135 11.15 -3.67 1.99
C MET A 135 9.85 -3.12 1.38
N ALA A 136 8.71 -3.36 2.02
CA ALA A 136 7.43 -2.78 1.60
C ALA A 136 7.46 -1.24 1.68
N GLU A 137 8.13 -0.67 2.69
CA GLU A 137 8.31 0.79 2.80
C GLU A 137 9.19 1.36 1.69
N ASP A 138 10.22 0.63 1.26
CA ASP A 138 11.05 1.04 0.11
C ASP A 138 10.23 1.08 -1.20
N VAL A 139 9.33 0.09 -1.40
CA VAL A 139 8.37 0.06 -2.52
C VAL A 139 7.43 1.27 -2.46
N ILE A 140 6.85 1.54 -1.29
CA ILE A 140 5.93 2.67 -1.05
C ILE A 140 6.63 4.00 -1.31
N THR A 141 7.85 4.18 -0.79
CA THR A 141 8.65 5.39 -0.99
C THR A 141 8.93 5.62 -2.47
N SER A 142 9.32 4.57 -3.21
CA SER A 142 9.56 4.67 -4.65
C SER A 142 8.28 4.99 -5.44
N LEU A 143 7.13 4.42 -5.04
CA LEU A 143 5.82 4.73 -5.64
C LEU A 143 5.46 6.20 -5.42
N ARG A 144 5.67 6.74 -4.22
CA ARG A 144 5.39 8.14 -3.90
C ARG A 144 6.18 9.09 -4.79
N VAL A 145 7.49 8.87 -4.93
CA VAL A 145 8.35 9.68 -5.81
C VAL A 145 7.87 9.65 -7.26
N GLN A 146 7.67 8.45 -7.81
CA GLN A 146 7.24 8.29 -9.21
C GLN A 146 5.85 8.90 -9.49
N THR A 147 4.95 8.83 -8.52
CA THR A 147 3.60 9.41 -8.62
C THR A 147 3.64 10.93 -8.53
N THR A 148 4.42 11.46 -7.59
CA THR A 148 4.57 12.91 -7.38
C THR A 148 5.10 13.59 -8.64
N ASP A 149 6.04 12.97 -9.35
CA ASP A 149 6.56 13.54 -10.59
C ASP A 149 5.55 13.54 -11.74
N VAL A 150 4.78 12.47 -11.90
CA VAL A 150 3.81 12.36 -13.01
C VAL A 150 2.54 13.18 -12.77
N ILE A 151 2.17 13.45 -11.52
CA ILE A 151 0.91 14.16 -11.20
C ILE A 151 1.03 15.69 -11.25
N LYS A 152 2.25 16.25 -11.29
CA LYS A 152 2.50 17.71 -11.33
C LYS A 152 1.71 18.45 -12.43
N PRO A 153 1.68 18.00 -13.70
CA PRO A 153 0.92 18.70 -14.74
C PRO A 153 -0.58 18.71 -14.46
N TYR A 154 -1.12 17.62 -13.88
CA TYR A 154 -2.50 17.53 -13.47
C TYR A 154 -2.82 18.51 -12.34
N GLN A 155 -1.93 18.63 -11.35
CA GLN A 155 -2.04 19.59 -10.25
C GLN A 155 -2.06 21.05 -10.73
N GLN A 156 -1.21 21.38 -11.71
CA GLN A 156 -1.07 22.74 -12.25
C GLN A 156 -2.18 23.15 -13.24
N HIS A 157 -3.17 22.27 -13.48
CA HIS A 157 -4.30 22.61 -14.31
C HIS A 157 -5.13 23.75 -13.71
N TYR A 158 -5.89 24.47 -14.54
CA TYR A 158 -6.68 25.63 -14.14
C TYR A 158 -7.99 25.26 -13.41
N TRP A 159 -7.88 24.47 -12.33
CA TRP A 159 -9.01 23.97 -11.53
C TRP A 159 -9.87 25.09 -10.95
N CYS A 160 -9.30 26.25 -10.65
CA CYS A 160 -10.00 27.41 -10.11
C CYS A 160 -10.82 28.22 -11.12
N VAL A 161 -10.66 27.94 -12.42
CA VAL A 161 -11.32 28.69 -13.51
C VAL A 161 -12.28 27.79 -14.29
N MET A 162 -12.45 26.52 -13.90
CA MET A 162 -13.43 25.65 -14.55
C MET A 162 -14.83 26.23 -14.38
N GLU A 163 -15.49 26.46 -15.52
CA GLU A 163 -16.86 26.95 -15.60
C GLU A 163 -17.86 25.80 -15.43
N PRO A 164 -19.03 26.05 -14.81
CA PRO A 164 -20.08 25.06 -14.72
C PRO A 164 -20.48 24.56 -16.11
N ARG A 165 -20.54 23.24 -16.28
CA ARG A 165 -20.97 22.65 -17.55
C ARG A 165 -22.43 23.01 -17.84
N LEU A 166 -22.69 23.49 -19.06
CA LEU A 166 -24.04 23.75 -19.56
C LEU A 166 -24.58 22.48 -20.23
N GLY A 167 -25.65 21.90 -19.70
CA GLY A 167 -26.37 20.75 -20.29
C GLY A 167 -25.89 19.37 -19.83
N ASP A 168 -26.33 18.32 -20.53
CA ASP A 168 -26.10 16.90 -20.21
C ASP A 168 -24.75 16.39 -20.79
N ALA A 169 -23.68 17.18 -20.61
CA ALA A 169 -22.36 16.79 -21.09
C ALA A 169 -21.82 15.62 -20.24
N SER A 170 -21.51 14.50 -20.90
CA SER A 170 -20.84 13.38 -20.26
C SER A 170 -19.52 13.83 -19.63
N HIS A 171 -19.26 13.40 -18.40
CA HIS A 171 -17.98 13.64 -17.76
C HIS A 171 -16.93 12.68 -18.35
N ASP A 172 -15.99 13.25 -19.10
CA ASP A 172 -14.80 12.52 -19.51
C ASP A 172 -13.69 12.65 -18.45
N ILE A 173 -12.78 11.69 -18.44
CA ILE A 173 -11.58 11.77 -17.61
C ILE A 173 -10.70 12.91 -18.13
N THR A 174 -10.21 13.76 -17.23
CA THR A 174 -9.28 14.84 -17.61
C THR A 174 -8.05 14.28 -18.30
N ASP A 175 -7.71 14.77 -19.49
CA ASP A 175 -6.60 14.27 -20.31
C ASP A 175 -5.26 14.24 -19.55
N LEU A 176 -5.00 15.25 -18.71
CA LEU A 176 -3.79 15.35 -17.90
C LEU A 176 -3.70 14.27 -16.80
N PHE A 177 -4.82 13.61 -16.47
CA PHE A 177 -4.85 12.50 -15.53
C PHE A 177 -4.50 11.15 -16.19
N CYS A 178 -4.67 11.04 -17.51
CA CYS A 178 -4.39 9.80 -18.24
C CYS A 178 -2.94 9.29 -18.07
N PRO A 179 -1.88 10.13 -18.13
CA PRO A 179 -0.51 9.71 -17.82
C PRO A 179 -0.36 9.16 -16.39
N VAL A 180 -1.05 9.75 -15.42
CA VAL A 180 -1.04 9.31 -14.02
C VAL A 180 -1.69 7.92 -13.92
N LEU A 181 -2.87 7.75 -14.52
CA LEU A 181 -3.58 6.47 -14.56
C LEU A 181 -2.73 5.37 -15.21
N MET A 182 -2.07 5.67 -16.33
CA MET A 182 -1.19 4.72 -17.00
C MET A 182 0.01 4.34 -16.13
N LYS A 183 0.65 5.31 -15.49
CA LYS A 183 1.80 5.07 -14.59
C LYS A 183 1.39 4.21 -13.39
N VAL A 184 0.29 4.56 -12.73
CA VAL A 184 -0.28 3.79 -11.61
C VAL A 184 -0.63 2.37 -12.06
N ARG A 185 -1.35 2.23 -13.18
CA ARG A 185 -1.71 0.92 -13.75
C ARG A 185 -0.48 0.04 -13.96
N THR A 186 0.57 0.59 -14.57
CA THR A 186 1.81 -0.15 -14.83
C THR A 186 2.47 -0.60 -13.52
N ILE A 187 2.61 0.28 -12.53
CA ILE A 187 3.25 -0.06 -11.26
C ILE A 187 2.46 -1.17 -10.53
N PHE A 188 1.15 -1.00 -10.38
CA PHE A 188 0.30 -1.97 -9.67
C PHE A 188 0.21 -3.32 -10.41
N ALA A 189 0.08 -3.30 -11.74
CA ALA A 189 0.04 -4.53 -12.53
C ALA A 189 1.39 -5.29 -12.49
N ASN A 190 2.52 -4.58 -12.58
CA ASN A 190 3.84 -5.20 -12.46
C ASN A 190 4.07 -5.77 -11.07
N THR A 191 3.64 -5.06 -10.02
CA THR A 191 3.71 -5.56 -8.64
C THR A 191 2.89 -6.83 -8.49
N GLY A 192 1.65 -6.85 -9.01
CA GLY A 192 0.79 -8.02 -8.99
C GLY A 192 1.32 -9.22 -9.79
N ALA A 193 2.27 -9.01 -10.70
CA ALA A 193 2.93 -10.08 -11.45
C ALA A 193 4.19 -10.62 -10.74
N GLN A 194 4.79 -9.85 -9.83
CA GLN A 194 6.08 -10.18 -9.20
C GLN A 194 5.94 -10.59 -7.72
N ILE A 195 4.88 -10.13 -7.05
CA ILE A 195 4.66 -10.36 -5.62
C ILE A 195 3.61 -11.45 -5.42
N SER A 196 3.89 -12.34 -4.46
CA SER A 196 3.07 -13.51 -4.16
C SER A 196 1.69 -13.15 -3.64
N LYS A 197 0.68 -13.93 -4.02
CA LYS A 197 -0.72 -13.71 -3.59
C LYS A 197 -0.84 -13.64 -2.07
N ALA A 198 -0.07 -14.46 -1.34
CA ALA A 198 -0.05 -14.52 0.11
C ALA A 198 0.33 -13.18 0.79
N SER A 199 1.07 -12.31 0.11
CA SER A 199 1.52 -11.00 0.65
C SER A 199 1.01 -9.80 -0.14
N LEU A 200 0.47 -10.03 -1.34
CA LEU A 200 0.09 -8.99 -2.28
C LEU A 200 -1.04 -8.11 -1.75
N GLU A 201 -2.03 -8.67 -1.06
CA GLU A 201 -3.15 -7.89 -0.52
C GLU A 201 -2.67 -6.83 0.48
N GLU A 202 -1.75 -7.21 1.37
CA GLU A 202 -1.15 -6.30 2.34
C GLU A 202 -0.34 -5.20 1.65
N LEU A 203 0.47 -5.57 0.64
CA LEU A 203 1.25 -4.59 -0.11
C LEU A 203 0.35 -3.63 -0.89
N PHE A 204 -0.70 -4.12 -1.56
CA PHE A 204 -1.64 -3.28 -2.30
C PHE A 204 -2.41 -2.32 -1.40
N LYS A 205 -2.81 -2.72 -0.19
CA LYS A 205 -3.42 -1.80 0.79
C LYS A 205 -2.50 -0.62 1.08
N ARG A 206 -1.22 -0.89 1.37
CA ARG A 206 -0.25 0.18 1.65
C ARG A 206 0.05 1.04 0.44
N MET A 207 0.22 0.43 -0.73
CA MET A 207 0.45 1.16 -1.99
C MET A 207 -0.72 2.07 -2.34
N SER A 208 -1.96 1.58 -2.19
CA SER A 208 -3.16 2.37 -2.48
C SER A 208 -3.29 3.53 -1.49
N SER A 209 -3.09 3.29 -0.20
CA SER A 209 -3.10 4.33 0.83
C SER A 209 -2.03 5.40 0.57
N ALA A 210 -0.82 4.98 0.16
CA ALA A 210 0.25 5.89 -0.21
C ALA A 210 -0.07 6.73 -1.45
N LEU A 211 -0.71 6.14 -2.47
CA LEU A 211 -1.18 6.86 -3.64
C LEU A 211 -2.24 7.90 -3.27
N ALA A 212 -3.21 7.54 -2.43
CA ALA A 212 -4.22 8.48 -1.94
C ALA A 212 -3.58 9.62 -1.13
N THR A 213 -2.55 9.31 -0.32
CA THR A 213 -1.78 10.32 0.41
C THR A 213 -1.13 11.32 -0.56
N VAL A 214 -0.46 10.84 -1.62
CA VAL A 214 0.18 11.72 -2.62
C VAL A 214 -0.86 12.64 -3.27
N ILE A 215 -2.00 12.10 -3.71
CA ILE A 215 -3.05 12.90 -4.34
C ILE A 215 -3.61 13.93 -3.34
N LEU A 216 -3.83 13.52 -2.10
CA LEU A 216 -4.39 14.37 -1.06
C LEU A 216 -3.45 15.52 -0.67
N GLU A 217 -2.17 15.22 -0.45
CA GLU A 217 -1.18 16.19 0.04
C GLU A 217 -0.60 17.04 -1.09
N GLU A 218 -0.17 16.42 -2.19
CA GLU A 218 0.52 17.10 -3.29
C GLU A 218 -0.43 17.76 -4.29
N VAL A 219 -1.72 17.37 -4.30
CA VAL A 219 -2.71 17.94 -5.23
C VAL A 219 -3.83 18.64 -4.49
N VAL A 220 -4.65 17.91 -3.74
CA VAL A 220 -5.91 18.45 -3.19
C VAL A 220 -5.67 19.53 -2.15
N SER A 221 -4.66 19.36 -1.28
CA SER A 221 -4.42 20.28 -0.15
C SER A 221 -3.70 21.58 -0.55
N VAL A 222 -3.20 21.69 -1.77
CA VAL A 222 -2.38 22.83 -2.24
C VAL A 222 -2.96 23.54 -3.46
N THR A 223 -3.98 22.98 -4.09
CA THR A 223 -4.53 23.48 -5.35
C THR A 223 -5.75 24.37 -5.08
N PRO A 224 -5.82 25.58 -5.64
CA PRO A 224 -7.04 26.38 -5.62
C PRO A 224 -8.12 25.79 -6.53
N PHE A 225 -9.36 25.73 -6.04
CA PHE A 225 -10.49 25.12 -6.74
C PHE A 225 -11.64 26.10 -6.99
N SER A 226 -12.42 25.82 -8.03
CA SER A 226 -13.85 26.15 -8.11
C SER A 226 -14.66 24.90 -7.72
N ALA A 227 -15.97 25.06 -7.45
CA ALA A 227 -16.83 23.89 -7.22
C ALA A 227 -16.74 22.85 -8.36
N GLU A 228 -16.76 23.32 -9.61
CA GLU A 228 -16.70 22.44 -10.78
C GLU A 228 -15.32 21.77 -10.93
N GLY A 229 -14.23 22.50 -10.67
CA GLY A 229 -12.89 21.94 -10.72
C GLY A 229 -12.70 20.80 -9.72
N ALA A 230 -13.21 20.97 -8.50
CA ALA A 230 -13.21 19.91 -7.51
C ALA A 230 -14.10 18.73 -7.91
N ALA A 231 -15.27 18.99 -8.50
CA ALA A 231 -16.19 17.96 -8.97
C ALA A 231 -15.58 17.12 -10.12
N GLN A 232 -14.88 17.75 -11.06
CA GLN A 232 -14.16 17.05 -12.12
C GLN A 232 -13.03 16.19 -11.55
N MET A 233 -12.25 16.69 -10.60
CA MET A 233 -11.20 15.90 -9.95
C MET A 233 -11.79 14.72 -9.17
N LEU A 234 -12.91 14.92 -8.47
CA LEU A 234 -13.64 13.82 -7.82
C LEU A 234 -14.05 12.76 -8.85
N TRP A 235 -14.59 13.19 -9.99
CA TRP A 235 -14.97 12.29 -11.08
C TRP A 235 -13.77 11.49 -11.62
N ASP A 236 -12.63 12.13 -11.84
CA ASP A 236 -11.40 11.48 -12.30
C ASP A 236 -10.95 10.37 -11.34
N ILE A 237 -11.07 10.60 -10.02
CA ILE A 237 -10.73 9.61 -9.00
C ILE A 237 -11.76 8.47 -8.96
N GLU A 238 -13.06 8.80 -8.89
CA GLU A 238 -14.14 7.81 -8.75
C GLU A 238 -14.36 6.97 -10.01
N ASN A 239 -14.17 7.53 -11.21
CA ASN A 239 -14.43 6.87 -12.49
C ASN A 239 -13.16 6.50 -13.26
N GLY A 240 -11.99 7.02 -12.87
CA GLY A 240 -10.71 6.67 -13.46
C GLY A 240 -9.87 5.81 -12.52
N LEU A 241 -9.40 6.39 -11.42
CA LEU A 241 -8.41 5.74 -10.56
C LEU A 241 -8.97 4.50 -9.85
N ILE A 242 -10.12 4.64 -9.19
CA ILE A 242 -10.73 3.56 -8.41
C ILE A 242 -11.06 2.34 -9.30
N PRO A 243 -11.68 2.48 -10.48
CA PRO A 243 -11.95 1.34 -11.37
C PRO A 243 -10.67 0.65 -11.86
N VAL A 244 -9.62 1.41 -12.21
CA VAL A 244 -8.34 0.84 -12.65
C VAL A 244 -7.72 -0.02 -11.55
N LEU A 245 -7.65 0.47 -10.31
CA LEU A 245 -7.11 -0.29 -9.19
C LEU A 245 -7.97 -1.51 -8.86
N SER A 246 -9.29 -1.34 -8.79
CA SER A 246 -10.23 -2.42 -8.50
C SER A 246 -10.16 -3.55 -9.53
N HIS A 247 -9.98 -3.21 -10.81
CA HIS A 247 -9.78 -4.19 -11.87
C HIS A 247 -8.47 -4.98 -11.69
N ILE A 248 -7.38 -4.30 -11.33
CA ILE A 248 -6.09 -4.96 -11.07
C ILE A 248 -6.19 -5.90 -9.86
N PHE A 249 -6.78 -5.43 -8.76
CA PHE A 249 -6.97 -6.22 -7.55
C PHE A 249 -7.75 -7.51 -7.83
N THR A 250 -8.89 -7.37 -8.53
CA THR A 250 -9.72 -8.51 -8.94
C THR A 250 -8.94 -9.50 -9.79
N ARG A 251 -8.16 -9.01 -10.77
CA ARG A 251 -7.33 -9.86 -11.64
C ARG A 251 -6.26 -10.63 -10.86
N CYS A 252 -5.69 -10.02 -9.82
CA CYS A 252 -4.71 -10.66 -8.94
C CYS A 252 -5.35 -11.54 -7.85
N GLY A 253 -6.69 -11.63 -7.80
CA GLY A 253 -7.41 -12.47 -6.84
C GLY A 253 -7.35 -11.95 -5.40
N VAL A 254 -7.19 -10.63 -5.22
CA VAL A 254 -7.19 -9.93 -3.92
C VAL A 254 -8.28 -8.85 -3.93
N ALA A 255 -8.79 -8.47 -2.77
CA ALA A 255 -9.85 -7.47 -2.67
C ALA A 255 -9.61 -6.37 -1.61
N PRO A 256 -8.49 -5.60 -1.70
CA PRO A 256 -8.36 -4.37 -0.92
C PRO A 256 -9.53 -3.43 -1.21
N ASN A 257 -10.28 -3.05 -0.18
CA ASN A 257 -11.36 -2.09 -0.32
C ASN A 257 -10.88 -0.68 0.02
N MET A 258 -10.68 0.15 -1.01
CA MET A 258 -10.25 1.54 -0.85
C MET A 258 -11.27 2.40 -0.11
N TYR A 259 -12.57 2.06 -0.12
CA TYR A 259 -13.60 2.79 0.63
C TYR A 259 -13.55 2.56 2.14
N TYR A 260 -12.77 1.57 2.61
CA TYR A 260 -12.48 1.36 4.03
C TYR A 260 -11.08 1.85 4.43
N ASP A 261 -10.27 2.31 3.47
CA ASP A 261 -9.00 2.97 3.78
C ASP A 261 -9.29 4.41 4.23
N GLU A 262 -8.74 4.77 5.39
CA GLU A 262 -8.95 6.07 6.03
C GLU A 262 -8.49 7.22 5.11
N ILE A 263 -7.32 7.09 4.48
CA ILE A 263 -6.74 8.14 3.64
C ILE A 263 -7.55 8.32 2.35
N PHE A 264 -7.98 7.24 1.71
CA PHE A 264 -8.90 7.31 0.57
C PHE A 264 -10.23 7.95 0.94
N THR A 265 -10.77 7.60 2.11
CA THR A 265 -12.01 8.18 2.61
C THR A 265 -11.85 9.68 2.82
N THR A 266 -10.75 10.12 3.44
CA THR A 266 -10.40 11.53 3.58
C THR A 266 -10.22 12.21 2.23
N LEU A 267 -9.58 11.57 1.24
CA LEU A 267 -9.40 12.12 -0.11
C LEU A 267 -10.74 12.39 -0.79
N LEU A 268 -11.62 11.39 -0.81
CA LEU A 268 -12.96 11.52 -1.40
C LEU A 268 -13.81 12.54 -0.61
N GLY A 269 -13.75 12.52 0.72
CA GLY A 269 -14.43 13.50 1.56
C GLY A 269 -13.96 14.93 1.30
N SER A 270 -12.65 15.13 1.14
CA SER A 270 -12.06 16.45 0.86
C SER A 270 -12.54 16.98 -0.50
N LEU A 271 -12.52 16.15 -1.53
CA LEU A 271 -13.02 16.53 -2.86
C LEU A 271 -14.54 16.75 -2.86
N LYS A 272 -15.32 15.95 -2.14
CA LYS A 272 -16.77 16.16 -1.98
C LYS A 272 -17.09 17.49 -1.31
N LEU A 273 -16.40 17.84 -0.23
CA LEU A 273 -16.52 19.14 0.43
C LEU A 273 -16.20 20.29 -0.55
N LEU A 274 -15.08 20.18 -1.27
CA LEU A 274 -14.66 21.18 -2.24
C LEU A 274 -15.63 21.29 -3.44
N SER A 275 -16.36 20.24 -3.78
CA SER A 275 -17.32 20.21 -4.90
C SER A 275 -18.69 20.80 -4.57
N MET A 276 -18.96 21.10 -3.29
CA MET A 276 -20.25 21.62 -2.87
C MET A 276 -20.54 23.01 -3.48
N SER A 277 -21.82 23.32 -3.68
CA SER A 277 -22.22 24.63 -4.23
C SER A 277 -21.78 25.78 -3.33
N TRP A 278 -21.56 26.95 -3.91
CA TRP A 278 -21.13 28.15 -3.17
C TRP A 278 -22.03 28.46 -1.97
N ALA A 279 -23.35 28.38 -2.15
CA ALA A 279 -24.31 28.67 -1.09
C ALA A 279 -24.12 27.74 0.12
N VAL A 280 -23.90 26.44 -0.12
CA VAL A 280 -23.75 25.47 0.97
C VAL A 280 -22.39 25.60 1.64
N VAL A 281 -21.30 25.80 0.88
CA VAL A 281 -19.97 25.96 1.47
C VAL A 281 -19.86 27.26 2.28
N THR A 282 -20.48 28.34 1.83
CA THR A 282 -20.47 29.62 2.55
C THR A 282 -21.20 29.50 3.89
N LEU A 283 -22.38 28.87 3.91
CA LEU A 283 -23.10 28.59 5.15
C LEU A 283 -22.29 27.68 6.07
N LEU A 284 -21.73 26.60 5.52
CA LEU A 284 -20.91 25.67 6.29
C LEU A 284 -19.68 26.37 6.89
N ARG A 285 -19.02 27.25 6.15
CA ARG A 285 -17.88 28.04 6.65
C ARG A 285 -18.26 28.87 7.87
N ASP A 286 -19.38 29.58 7.80
CA ASP A 286 -19.80 30.49 8.87
C ASP A 286 -20.25 29.72 10.13
N GLU A 287 -20.78 28.51 9.96
CA GLU A 287 -21.20 27.62 11.05
C GLU A 287 -20.04 26.82 11.66
N ILE A 288 -19.17 26.23 10.83
CA ILE A 288 -18.12 25.30 11.27
C ILE A 288 -17.13 25.95 12.22
N ASP A 289 -16.90 27.26 12.08
CA ASP A 289 -16.03 28.02 12.98
C ASP A 289 -16.57 28.07 14.42
N GLN A 290 -17.89 28.05 14.59
CA GLN A 290 -18.56 28.19 15.88
C GLN A 290 -18.83 26.85 16.58
N LEU A 291 -18.83 25.75 15.82
CA LEU A 291 -19.16 24.42 16.35
C LEU A 291 -17.96 23.76 17.07
N PRO A 292 -18.16 23.00 18.15
CA PRO A 292 -17.15 22.06 18.66
C PRO A 292 -16.73 21.02 17.60
N GLU A 293 -15.56 20.40 17.76
CA GLU A 293 -15.01 19.41 16.81
C GLU A 293 -16.02 18.29 16.51
N GLU A 294 -16.53 17.63 17.55
CA GLU A 294 -17.46 16.49 17.44
C GLU A 294 -18.73 16.85 16.65
N VAL A 295 -19.30 18.03 16.92
CA VAL A 295 -20.52 18.50 16.23
C VAL A 295 -20.23 18.90 14.78
N ALA A 296 -19.05 19.43 14.51
CA ALA A 296 -18.62 19.73 13.15
C ALA A 296 -18.44 18.44 12.33
N GLU A 297 -17.83 17.41 12.91
CA GLU A 297 -17.67 16.10 12.27
C GLU A 297 -19.02 15.41 12.00
N GLU A 298 -19.96 15.44 12.95
CA GLU A 298 -21.33 14.94 12.75
C GLU A 298 -22.02 15.65 11.58
N LYS A 299 -21.89 16.97 11.50
CA LYS A 299 -22.47 17.76 10.40
C LYS A 299 -21.84 17.44 9.05
N LEU A 300 -20.52 17.27 8.98
CA LEU A 300 -19.83 16.82 7.77
C LEU A 300 -20.30 15.41 7.37
N PHE A 301 -20.48 14.52 8.35
CA PHE A 301 -20.99 13.18 8.12
C PHE A 301 -22.41 13.18 7.52
N GLU A 302 -23.32 14.02 8.03
CA GLU A 302 -24.67 14.21 7.47
C GLU A 302 -24.64 14.68 6.01
N MET A 303 -23.63 15.47 5.64
CA MET A 303 -23.35 15.91 4.27
C MET A 303 -22.64 14.85 3.41
N LYS A 304 -22.43 13.63 3.94
CA LYS A 304 -21.69 12.53 3.30
C LYS A 304 -20.22 12.85 3.04
N ILE A 305 -19.64 13.71 3.87
CA ILE A 305 -18.22 14.01 3.90
C ILE A 305 -17.60 13.19 5.03
N TYR A 306 -16.77 12.22 4.68
CA TYR A 306 -16.18 11.28 5.60
C TYR A 306 -14.68 11.51 5.74
N GLY A 307 -14.11 11.24 6.92
CA GLY A 307 -12.66 11.30 7.16
C GLY A 307 -12.05 12.72 7.13
N VAL A 308 -12.87 13.77 7.22
CA VAL A 308 -12.41 15.17 7.23
C VAL A 308 -12.69 15.78 8.60
N SER A 309 -11.63 16.15 9.33
CA SER A 309 -11.73 16.88 10.60
C SER A 309 -12.17 18.33 10.40
N LYS A 310 -12.58 19.01 11.47
CA LYS A 310 -12.96 20.42 11.41
C LYS A 310 -11.83 21.29 10.89
N GLU A 311 -10.61 21.08 11.39
CA GLU A 311 -9.44 21.86 10.97
C GLU A 311 -9.14 21.66 9.47
N LYS A 312 -9.23 20.41 9.00
CA LYS A 312 -9.01 20.09 7.59
C LYS A 312 -10.09 20.69 6.71
N ALA A 313 -11.36 20.61 7.12
CA ALA A 313 -12.47 21.24 6.41
C ALA A 313 -12.25 22.75 6.25
N LYS A 314 -11.84 23.44 7.32
CA LYS A 314 -11.51 24.87 7.27
C LYS A 314 -10.39 25.19 6.28
N ASN A 315 -9.32 24.39 6.29
CA ASN A 315 -8.19 24.59 5.37
C ASN A 315 -8.61 24.36 3.91
N LEU A 316 -9.43 23.33 3.65
CA LEU A 316 -9.96 23.04 2.31
C LEU A 316 -10.88 24.15 1.81
N ILE A 317 -11.79 24.66 2.65
CA ILE A 317 -12.70 25.75 2.27
C ILE A 317 -11.92 27.00 1.83
N ARG A 318 -10.74 27.28 2.42
CA ARG A 318 -9.89 28.40 1.99
C ARG A 318 -9.31 28.23 0.59
N LEU A 319 -9.25 27.02 0.06
CA LEU A 319 -8.79 26.75 -1.31
C LEU A 319 -9.88 27.07 -2.36
N ARG A 320 -11.12 27.34 -1.94
CA ARG A 320 -12.23 27.71 -2.83
C ARG A 320 -12.15 29.18 -3.24
N SER A 321 -11.41 29.43 -4.31
CA SER A 321 -11.16 30.76 -4.88
C SER A 321 -12.41 31.48 -5.42
N ASP A 322 -13.48 30.74 -5.72
CA ASP A 322 -14.75 31.26 -6.21
C ASP A 322 -15.59 31.90 -5.09
N ILE A 323 -15.32 31.58 -3.82
CA ILE A 323 -16.05 32.16 -2.68
C ILE A 323 -15.79 33.67 -2.57
N GLU A 324 -14.54 34.10 -2.70
CA GLU A 324 -14.17 35.52 -2.63
C GLU A 324 -14.74 36.31 -3.82
N LYS A 325 -14.63 35.76 -5.04
CA LYS A 325 -15.14 36.39 -6.27
C LYS A 325 -16.66 36.64 -6.22
N GLN A 326 -17.43 35.68 -5.68
CA GLN A 326 -18.88 35.85 -5.59
C GLN A 326 -19.28 36.84 -4.48
N MET A 327 -18.55 36.91 -3.36
CA MET A 327 -18.80 37.91 -2.32
C MET A 327 -18.60 39.35 -2.83
N ASP A 328 -17.63 39.58 -3.71
CA ASP A 328 -17.42 40.90 -4.31
C ASP A 328 -18.51 41.24 -5.33
N SER A 329 -18.94 40.28 -6.15
CA SER A 329 -20.06 40.49 -7.09
C SER A 329 -21.39 40.82 -6.40
N VAL A 330 -21.64 40.25 -5.21
CA VAL A 330 -22.82 40.55 -4.39
C VAL A 330 -22.74 41.95 -3.77
N LYS A 331 -21.54 42.42 -3.39
CA LYS A 331 -21.36 43.79 -2.88
C LYS A 331 -21.51 44.86 -3.97
N GLU A 332 -21.16 44.54 -5.21
CA GLU A 332 -21.32 45.46 -6.35
C GLU A 332 -22.77 45.55 -6.87
N SER A 333 -23.62 44.60 -6.50
CA SER A 333 -25.03 44.52 -6.92
C SER A 333 -26.05 44.99 -5.86
N VAL A 334 -25.56 45.54 -4.73
CA VAL A 334 -26.35 46.17 -3.65
C VAL A 334 -26.07 47.66 -3.60
#